data_AF-A0AAE9IP57-F1
#
_entry.id   AF-A0AAE9IP57-F1
#
_cell.length_a   1.000
_cell.length_b   1.000
_cell.length_c   1.000
_cell.angle_alpha   90.00
_cell.angle_beta   90.00
_cell.angle_gamma   90.00
#
_symmetry.space_group_name_H-M   'P 1'
#
loop_
_entity.id
_entity.type
_entity.pdbx_description
1 polymer ?
#
loop_
_entity_poly.entity_id
_entity_poly.type
_entity_poly.pdbx_seq_one_letter_code
_entity_poly.pdbx_strand_id
1 'polypeptide(L)'
;MNTKELPDARRSQREENGVREEKGKKNQSERGKKKKVTETASRATTGTTGSGGCIGLLINGEGCSKMERRERAKEKEKEQWSGEEMAKKMIASVVFDTGLIACAFKDLRNEKPSLNFCTSFKNNMQKVRAPDFVKLTHAPDNFICAAKVVVPEFNRTMIITQVPDVSTPVNIEDFWRMIFQEEVHSVVLAIIPLECSVTLQQMFPILSGTFANHGKMFLNNKKVDSTVAMTAYTLEILPDECSNSLFTTVYHLHNWKQKRGLDNVGDLVSTVEKVLKTNENTVMMSMSGMGRAGTMLALFTSMLHV
;
A
#
# COMPACT_ATOMS: atom_id res chain seq x y z
N MET A 1 36.72 -59.09 -7.60
CA MET A 1 37.76 -59.86 -6.89
C MET A 1 38.31 -58.99 -5.77
N ASN A 2 38.76 -59.60 -4.67
CA ASN A 2 39.23 -59.01 -3.40
C ASN A 2 38.13 -58.24 -2.63
N THR A 3 37.79 -58.45 -1.34
CA THR A 3 38.50 -58.83 -0.08
C THR A 3 39.39 -57.71 0.46
N LYS A 4 39.43 -57.34 1.77
CA LYS A 4 39.11 -58.00 3.08
C LYS A 4 38.78 -56.88 4.12
N GLU A 5 38.35 -57.02 5.39
CA GLU A 5 38.07 -58.13 6.35
C GLU A 5 36.97 -57.66 7.37
N LEU A 6 37.20 -57.78 8.70
CA LEU A 6 36.40 -57.47 9.91
C LEU A 6 37.42 -57.42 11.10
N PRO A 7 37.17 -56.79 12.29
CA PRO A 7 36.18 -57.21 13.33
C PRO A 7 35.32 -56.03 13.87
N ASP A 8 34.24 -56.16 14.65
CA ASP A 8 33.90 -56.95 15.87
C ASP A 8 34.63 -56.43 17.15
N ALA A 9 34.05 -56.27 18.35
CA ALA A 9 32.81 -56.84 18.90
C ALA A 9 32.24 -56.11 20.17
N ARG A 10 31.01 -56.52 20.57
CA ARG A 10 30.45 -56.65 21.96
C ARG A 10 29.90 -55.45 22.80
N ARG A 11 28.61 -55.62 23.14
CA ARG A 11 27.93 -55.46 24.47
C ARG A 11 27.78 -54.02 25.05
N SER A 12 26.79 -53.74 25.91
CA SER A 12 25.79 -54.58 26.61
C SER A 12 24.39 -53.93 26.70
N GLN A 13 23.36 -54.75 26.93
CA GLN A 13 21.98 -54.32 27.25
C GLN A 13 21.79 -53.95 28.74
N ARG A 14 20.90 -52.99 29.01
CA ARG A 14 19.93 -52.96 30.13
C ARG A 14 18.90 -51.85 29.82
N GLU A 15 17.56 -51.96 29.96
CA GLU A 15 16.71 -52.47 31.06
C GLU A 15 16.91 -51.65 32.37
N GLU A 16 15.89 -51.06 32.99
CA GLU A 16 14.45 -51.38 33.05
C GLU A 16 13.54 -50.15 33.35
N ASN A 17 12.21 -50.30 33.18
CA ASN A 17 11.04 -49.71 33.90
C ASN A 17 11.03 -48.21 34.32
N GLY A 18 9.94 -47.43 34.16
CA GLY A 18 8.62 -47.55 34.82
C GLY A 18 8.52 -46.50 35.96
N VAL A 19 7.40 -45.88 36.37
CA VAL A 19 5.94 -46.15 36.25
C VAL A 19 5.16 -44.79 36.09
N ARG A 20 3.83 -44.74 36.30
CA ARG A 20 2.86 -43.75 35.79
C ARG A 20 1.85 -43.30 36.88
N GLU A 21 1.15 -42.16 36.66
CA GLU A 21 -0.05 -41.66 37.41
C GLU A 21 0.22 -41.14 38.85
N GLU A 22 -0.59 -40.33 39.56
CA GLU A 22 -2.04 -39.96 39.55
C GLU A 22 -2.32 -38.42 39.61
N LYS A 23 -3.42 -37.82 39.07
CA LYS A 23 -4.87 -37.66 39.44
C LYS A 23 -5.24 -36.68 40.61
N GLY A 24 -6.27 -35.83 40.38
CA GLY A 24 -7.04 -35.00 41.37
C GLY A 24 -7.04 -33.48 41.05
N LYS A 25 -8.12 -32.74 40.70
CA LYS A 25 -9.44 -32.43 41.34
C LYS A 25 -9.27 -31.92 42.79
N LYS A 26 -9.73 -30.73 43.23
CA LYS A 26 -11.02 -29.98 43.06
C LYS A 26 -10.75 -28.43 43.24
N ASN A 27 -11.63 -27.41 43.42
CA ASN A 27 -13.10 -27.17 43.62
C ASN A 27 -13.48 -25.70 43.17
N GLN A 28 -14.72 -25.25 43.42
CA GLN A 28 -15.24 -23.85 43.35
C GLN A 28 -15.06 -23.09 44.71
N SER A 29 -15.59 -21.90 45.08
CA SER A 29 -16.62 -20.90 44.63
C SER A 29 -16.45 -19.57 45.47
N GLU A 30 -17.20 -18.44 45.44
CA GLU A 30 -18.31 -17.84 44.64
C GLU A 30 -18.41 -16.30 44.93
N ARG A 31 -19.12 -15.51 44.09
CA ARG A 31 -19.74 -14.16 44.35
C ARG A 31 -18.82 -12.97 44.73
N GLY A 32 -19.22 -11.70 44.61
CA GLY A 32 -20.47 -11.07 44.09
C GLY A 32 -20.30 -9.53 43.91
N LYS A 33 -20.89 -8.86 42.91
CA LYS A 33 -22.29 -8.36 42.76
C LYS A 33 -22.56 -6.94 43.36
N LYS A 34 -23.11 -6.03 42.52
CA LYS A 34 -23.70 -4.69 42.82
C LYS A 34 -22.70 -3.53 43.09
N LYS A 35 -23.02 -2.24 42.84
CA LYS A 35 -24.26 -1.61 42.29
C LYS A 35 -23.95 -0.35 41.44
N LYS A 36 -24.95 0.12 40.68
CA LYS A 36 -25.00 1.34 39.86
C LYS A 36 -26.05 2.33 40.41
N VAL A 37 -25.67 3.59 40.62
CA VAL A 37 -26.50 4.84 40.74
C VAL A 37 -25.51 5.98 40.31
N THR A 38 -25.77 7.03 39.50
CA THR A 38 -26.85 8.07 39.43
C THR A 38 -26.93 8.87 40.75
N GLU A 39 -27.03 10.21 40.85
CA GLU A 39 -27.49 11.36 40.01
C GLU A 39 -26.53 12.58 40.23
N THR A 40 -26.31 13.55 39.31
CA THR A 40 -27.14 14.69 38.82
C THR A 40 -27.28 15.89 39.79
N ALA A 41 -26.63 17.02 39.44
CA ALA A 41 -26.75 18.39 40.02
C ALA A 41 -26.30 18.58 41.50
N SER A 42 -26.01 19.79 42.03
CA SER A 42 -26.20 21.17 41.53
C SER A 42 -25.22 22.23 42.10
N ARG A 43 -24.76 23.16 41.24
CA ARG A 43 -24.69 24.64 41.43
C ARG A 43 -24.07 25.28 42.71
N ALA A 44 -22.94 25.99 42.50
CA ALA A 44 -22.47 27.23 43.20
C ALA A 44 -21.97 27.08 44.69
N THR A 45 -21.16 27.98 45.28
CA THR A 45 -20.51 29.25 44.86
C THR A 45 -19.24 29.52 45.70
N THR A 46 -18.30 30.37 45.22
CA THR A 46 -17.25 31.15 45.97
C THR A 46 -16.24 30.40 46.89
N GLY A 47 -14.94 30.71 46.94
CA GLY A 47 -14.12 31.66 46.13
C GLY A 47 -12.79 32.05 46.82
N THR A 48 -11.98 32.87 46.11
CA THR A 48 -10.85 33.69 46.63
C THR A 48 -9.46 33.03 46.85
N THR A 49 -8.41 33.85 46.65
CA THR A 49 -6.94 33.57 46.60
C THR A 49 -6.52 32.62 45.46
N GLY A 50 -5.41 32.80 44.73
CA GLY A 50 -4.17 33.59 44.87
C GLY A 50 -2.99 32.62 44.64
N SER A 51 -1.83 32.94 44.04
CA SER A 51 -1.25 34.15 43.45
C SER A 51 -0.20 33.72 42.41
N GLY A 52 0.33 34.63 41.58
CA GLY A 52 1.45 34.38 40.67
C GLY A 52 1.16 34.80 39.23
N GLY A 53 2.03 35.64 38.67
CA GLY A 53 1.95 36.04 37.26
C GLY A 53 3.22 35.66 36.50
N CYS A 54 3.19 35.83 35.17
CA CYS A 54 4.23 36.58 34.44
C CYS A 54 3.95 36.62 32.92
N ILE A 55 4.57 37.60 32.25
CA ILE A 55 4.77 37.70 30.80
C ILE A 55 3.47 37.83 29.98
N GLY A 56 3.17 39.06 29.55
CA GLY A 56 2.14 39.32 28.55
C GLY A 56 2.62 38.99 27.14
N LEU A 57 1.74 38.39 26.34
CA LEU A 57 1.93 38.16 24.91
C LEU A 57 0.75 38.80 24.18
N LEU A 58 1.02 39.87 23.41
CA LEU A 58 -0.01 40.61 22.67
C LEU A 58 -0.49 39.79 21.47
N ILE A 59 -1.51 38.95 21.70
CA ILE A 59 -2.30 38.37 20.62
C ILE A 59 -3.44 39.35 20.30
N ASN A 60 -3.27 40.13 19.22
CA ASN A 60 -4.39 40.87 18.63
C ASN A 60 -5.48 39.87 18.21
N GLY A 61 -6.68 40.04 18.76
CA GLY A 61 -7.77 39.13 18.51
C GLY A 61 -8.65 39.56 17.34
N GLU A 62 -8.74 38.73 16.31
CA GLU A 62 -9.95 38.67 15.49
C GLU A 62 -10.83 37.53 16.02
N GLY A 63 -11.82 37.90 16.82
CA GLY A 63 -12.72 36.98 17.51
C GLY A 63 -13.77 36.38 16.58
N CYS A 64 -13.38 35.44 15.71
CA CYS A 64 -14.30 34.69 14.86
C CYS A 64 -15.48 34.17 15.70
N SER A 65 -16.66 34.66 15.36
CA SER A 65 -17.82 34.68 16.23
C SER A 65 -18.43 33.30 16.41
N LYS A 66 -19.21 33.16 17.48
CA LYS A 66 -19.98 31.93 17.76
C LYS A 66 -21.11 31.70 16.73
N MET A 67 -21.36 32.68 15.86
CA MET A 67 -22.28 32.64 14.72
C MET A 67 -21.56 32.14 13.47
N GLU A 68 -20.43 32.74 13.09
CA GLU A 68 -19.59 32.26 11.97
C GLU A 68 -19.10 30.82 12.18
N ARG A 69 -18.77 30.43 13.42
CA ARG A 69 -18.43 29.04 13.76
C ARG A 69 -19.60 28.07 13.69
N ARG A 70 -20.84 28.58 13.68
CA ARG A 70 -22.06 27.81 13.39
C ARG A 70 -22.41 27.83 11.91
N GLU A 71 -22.14 28.91 11.20
CA GLU A 71 -22.33 29.03 9.74
C GLU A 71 -21.32 28.14 9.00
N ARG A 72 -20.02 28.22 9.31
CA ARG A 72 -19.00 27.27 8.82
C ARG A 72 -19.19 25.82 9.31
N ALA A 73 -20.12 25.57 10.22
CA ALA A 73 -20.55 24.22 10.62
C ALA A 73 -21.85 23.79 9.91
N LYS A 74 -22.61 24.73 9.34
CA LYS A 74 -23.78 24.51 8.48
C LYS A 74 -23.44 24.49 6.99
N GLU A 75 -22.42 25.22 6.54
CA GLU A 75 -21.81 25.01 5.22
C GLU A 75 -21.19 23.61 5.12
N LYS A 76 -20.79 23.03 6.25
CA LYS A 76 -20.40 21.62 6.37
C LYS A 76 -21.58 20.65 6.52
N GLU A 77 -22.82 21.12 6.49
CA GLU A 77 -24.05 20.30 6.50
C GLU A 77 -24.35 19.79 5.07
N LYS A 78 -23.38 19.03 4.53
CA LYS A 78 -23.30 18.47 3.17
C LYS A 78 -23.22 19.51 2.04
N GLU A 79 -21.99 19.77 1.59
CA GLU A 79 -21.77 20.09 0.17
C GLU A 79 -22.16 18.86 -0.67
N GLN A 80 -23.42 18.84 -1.13
CA GLN A 80 -23.92 17.84 -2.05
C GLN A 80 -23.23 18.04 -3.41
N TRP A 81 -22.25 17.17 -3.72
CA TRP A 81 -21.49 17.29 -4.97
C TRP A 81 -22.43 17.15 -6.19
N SER A 82 -22.09 17.81 -7.29
CA SER A 82 -22.96 17.92 -8.49
C SER A 82 -23.37 16.56 -9.08
N GLY A 83 -22.54 15.53 -8.89
CA GLY A 83 -22.84 14.15 -9.29
C GLY A 83 -23.77 13.36 -8.35
N GLU A 84 -24.13 13.85 -7.16
CA GLU A 84 -24.80 13.01 -6.14
C GLU A 84 -26.17 12.49 -6.60
N GLU A 85 -27.00 13.34 -7.23
CA GLU A 85 -28.29 12.91 -7.77
C GLU A 85 -28.15 12.00 -8.99
N MET A 86 -27.06 12.11 -9.75
CA MET A 86 -26.77 11.18 -10.84
C MET A 86 -26.34 9.82 -10.29
N ALA A 87 -25.45 9.80 -9.29
CA ALA A 87 -25.01 8.58 -8.60
C ALA A 87 -26.18 7.85 -7.93
N LYS A 88 -27.06 8.57 -7.21
CA LYS A 88 -28.32 8.03 -6.65
C LYS A 88 -29.18 7.38 -7.73
N LYS A 89 -29.38 8.04 -8.87
CA LYS A 89 -30.15 7.50 -10.00
C LYS A 89 -29.49 6.26 -10.62
N MET A 90 -28.17 6.25 -10.80
CA MET A 90 -27.44 5.07 -11.31
C MET A 90 -27.56 3.86 -10.37
N ILE A 91 -27.43 4.08 -9.06
CA ILE A 91 -27.62 3.03 -8.04
C ILE A 91 -29.07 2.51 -8.06
N ALA A 92 -30.06 3.42 -8.11
CA ALA A 92 -31.48 3.05 -8.13
C ALA A 92 -31.93 2.37 -9.45
N SER A 93 -31.23 2.60 -10.56
CA SER A 93 -31.56 2.05 -11.89
C SER A 93 -30.92 0.70 -12.20
N VAL A 94 -30.39 -0.01 -11.19
CA VAL A 94 -29.84 -1.38 -11.30
C VAL A 94 -28.55 -1.45 -12.16
N VAL A 95 -28.05 -0.31 -12.66
CA VAL A 95 -26.78 -0.20 -13.43
C VAL A 95 -25.58 -0.69 -12.62
N PHE A 96 -25.61 -0.53 -11.28
CA PHE A 96 -24.60 -1.05 -10.37
C PHE A 96 -25.00 -2.35 -9.65
N ASP A 97 -25.84 -3.20 -10.27
CA ASP A 97 -26.14 -4.51 -9.70
C ASP A 97 -24.89 -5.41 -9.60
N THR A 98 -24.71 -6.01 -8.42
CA THR A 98 -23.53 -6.83 -8.12
C THR A 98 -23.55 -8.16 -8.87
N GLY A 99 -24.74 -8.70 -9.19
CA GLY A 99 -24.88 -9.89 -10.04
C GLY A 99 -24.49 -9.62 -11.48
N LEU A 100 -25.02 -8.55 -12.08
CA LEU A 100 -24.71 -8.12 -13.45
C LEU A 100 -23.22 -7.78 -13.61
N ILE A 101 -22.63 -7.00 -12.70
CA ILE A 101 -21.18 -6.71 -12.70
C ILE A 101 -20.36 -8.00 -12.57
N ALA A 102 -20.75 -8.92 -11.69
CA ALA A 102 -20.03 -10.19 -11.50
C ALA A 102 -20.23 -11.18 -12.66
N CYS A 103 -21.27 -11.04 -13.48
CA CYS A 103 -21.41 -11.80 -14.73
C CYS A 103 -20.57 -11.16 -15.83
N ALA A 104 -20.73 -9.86 -16.09
CA ALA A 104 -19.94 -9.14 -17.09
C ALA A 104 -18.42 -9.30 -16.88
N PHE A 105 -17.95 -9.31 -15.62
CA PHE A 105 -16.54 -9.58 -15.29
C PHE A 105 -16.07 -11.01 -15.59
N LYS A 106 -16.95 -12.02 -15.52
CA LYS A 106 -16.64 -13.40 -15.93
C LYS A 106 -16.68 -13.56 -17.45
N ASP A 107 -17.56 -12.83 -18.11
CA ASP A 107 -17.73 -12.83 -19.56
C ASP A 107 -16.59 -12.08 -20.29
N LEU A 108 -15.79 -11.29 -19.56
CA LEU A 108 -14.51 -10.76 -20.04
C LEU A 108 -13.60 -11.91 -20.49
N ARG A 109 -13.12 -11.81 -21.72
CA ARG A 109 -12.19 -12.79 -22.31
C ARG A 109 -10.85 -12.78 -21.60
N ASN A 110 -10.70 -13.67 -20.63
CA ASN A 110 -9.43 -14.00 -20.00
C ASN A 110 -8.60 -14.93 -20.92
N GLU A 111 -8.38 -14.50 -22.17
CA GLU A 111 -7.51 -15.19 -23.13
C GLU A 111 -6.06 -15.10 -22.63
N LYS A 112 -5.61 -16.17 -21.95
CA LYS A 112 -4.26 -16.29 -21.41
C LYS A 112 -3.23 -16.42 -22.54
N PRO A 113 -2.39 -15.41 -22.85
CA PRO A 113 -1.35 -15.57 -23.86
C PRO A 113 -0.37 -16.67 -23.43
N SER A 114 -0.15 -17.65 -24.32
CA SER A 114 0.78 -18.75 -24.11
C SER A 114 2.18 -18.27 -23.71
N LEU A 115 2.81 -18.96 -22.76
CA LEU A 115 4.18 -18.70 -22.30
C LEU A 115 5.21 -18.69 -23.47
N ASN A 116 4.90 -19.37 -24.57
CA ASN A 116 5.76 -19.40 -25.76
C ASN A 116 5.74 -18.09 -26.59
N PHE A 117 4.82 -17.14 -26.35
CA PHE A 117 4.90 -15.79 -26.95
C PHE A 117 6.02 -14.91 -26.34
N CYS A 118 6.68 -15.38 -25.27
CA CYS A 118 7.75 -14.62 -24.64
C CYS A 118 8.92 -15.49 -24.14
N THR A 119 9.93 -15.66 -24.99
CA THR A 119 11.22 -16.26 -24.61
C THR A 119 11.86 -15.54 -23.42
N SER A 120 11.87 -14.21 -23.40
CA SER A 120 12.46 -13.41 -22.32
C SER A 120 11.82 -13.66 -20.95
N PHE A 121 10.48 -13.75 -20.89
CA PHE A 121 9.73 -14.09 -19.66
C PHE A 121 9.99 -15.54 -19.24
N LYS A 122 9.95 -16.47 -20.19
CA LYS A 122 10.24 -17.90 -19.97
C LYS A 122 11.66 -18.13 -19.41
N ASN A 123 12.63 -17.32 -19.83
CA ASN A 123 14.01 -17.33 -19.34
C ASN A 123 14.19 -16.56 -18.00
N ASN A 124 13.21 -15.76 -17.59
CA ASN A 124 13.27 -14.90 -16.40
C ASN A 124 12.15 -15.18 -15.38
N MET A 125 11.61 -16.39 -15.35
CA MET A 125 10.57 -16.83 -14.39
C MET A 125 10.95 -16.55 -12.92
N GLN A 126 12.24 -16.63 -12.59
CA GLN A 126 12.80 -16.30 -11.27
C GLN A 126 12.60 -14.83 -10.84
N LYS A 127 12.35 -13.91 -11.79
CA LYS A 127 12.01 -12.50 -11.50
C LYS A 127 10.50 -12.28 -11.36
N VAL A 128 9.65 -13.27 -11.63
CA VAL A 128 8.19 -13.11 -11.71
C VAL A 128 7.53 -13.59 -10.41
N ARG A 129 6.81 -12.70 -9.71
CA ARG A 129 6.16 -13.01 -8.42
C ARG A 129 4.83 -13.77 -8.53
N ALA A 130 4.20 -13.79 -9.71
CA ALA A 130 2.92 -14.44 -9.94
C ALA A 130 2.88 -15.15 -11.31
N PRO A 131 2.43 -16.41 -11.42
CA PRO A 131 2.60 -17.24 -12.62
C PRO A 131 1.72 -16.87 -13.84
N ASP A 132 1.11 -15.69 -13.87
CA ASP A 132 0.14 -15.23 -14.87
C ASP A 132 0.46 -13.78 -15.32
N PHE A 133 1.04 -13.61 -16.53
CA PHE A 133 1.15 -12.37 -17.35
C PHE A 133 1.98 -11.20 -16.74
N VAL A 134 2.54 -10.22 -17.48
CA VAL A 134 2.54 -9.85 -18.92
C VAL A 134 4.01 -9.63 -19.39
N LYS A 135 4.29 -9.58 -20.70
CA LYS A 135 5.59 -9.23 -21.32
C LYS A 135 5.69 -7.72 -21.63
N LEU A 136 6.89 -7.14 -21.52
CA LEU A 136 7.29 -6.03 -22.40
C LEU A 136 8.74 -6.10 -22.90
N THR A 137 9.12 -5.09 -23.69
CA THR A 137 10.28 -5.04 -24.59
C THR A 137 11.39 -4.09 -24.15
N HIS A 138 12.59 -4.33 -24.71
CA HIS A 138 13.80 -3.50 -24.71
C HIS A 138 14.68 -3.51 -23.47
N ALA A 139 15.36 -4.65 -23.27
CA ALA A 139 16.67 -4.71 -22.65
C ALA A 139 17.42 -6.05 -22.95
N PRO A 140 18.70 -6.23 -22.56
CA PRO A 140 19.46 -7.47 -22.77
C PRO A 140 20.01 -8.19 -21.51
N ASP A 141 19.64 -9.44 -21.22
CA ASP A 141 18.25 -9.92 -21.27
C ASP A 141 17.36 -8.98 -20.45
N ASN A 142 17.89 -8.50 -19.30
CA ASN A 142 17.51 -7.30 -18.53
C ASN A 142 15.98 -7.07 -18.47
N PHE A 143 15.27 -8.18 -18.29
CA PHE A 143 13.83 -8.23 -18.15
C PHE A 143 13.43 -7.71 -16.76
N ILE A 144 12.42 -6.85 -16.75
CA ILE A 144 11.64 -6.47 -15.57
C ILE A 144 10.18 -6.81 -15.83
N CYS A 145 9.46 -7.29 -14.81
CA CYS A 145 8.06 -7.72 -14.93
C CYS A 145 7.10 -6.51 -14.83
N ALA A 146 7.24 -5.60 -15.79
CA ALA A 146 6.45 -4.38 -15.95
C ALA A 146 5.88 -4.31 -17.38
N ALA A 147 4.87 -3.47 -17.60
CA ALA A 147 4.33 -3.17 -18.93
C ALA A 147 3.92 -1.70 -19.05
N LYS A 148 4.47 -0.98 -20.04
CA LYS A 148 3.88 0.26 -20.54
C LYS A 148 2.49 -0.05 -21.11
N VAL A 149 1.51 0.80 -20.81
CA VAL A 149 0.15 0.71 -21.33
C VAL A 149 -0.17 1.97 -22.11
N VAL A 150 -0.71 1.81 -23.32
CA VAL A 150 -1.27 2.94 -24.07
C VAL A 150 -2.62 3.28 -23.45
N VAL A 151 -2.69 4.44 -22.81
CA VAL A 151 -3.94 5.04 -22.33
C VAL A 151 -4.33 6.11 -23.35
N PRO A 152 -5.51 6.03 -24.00
CA PRO A 152 -5.99 7.08 -24.90
C PRO A 152 -5.98 8.44 -24.22
N GLU A 153 -5.72 9.51 -24.99
CA GLU A 153 -5.73 10.92 -24.53
C GLU A 153 -4.63 11.29 -23.50
N PHE A 154 -3.98 10.31 -22.86
CA PHE A 154 -2.85 10.52 -21.94
C PHE A 154 -1.50 10.48 -22.69
N ASN A 155 -0.97 11.66 -23.03
CA ASN A 155 0.26 11.81 -23.81
C ASN A 155 1.57 11.59 -23.01
N ARG A 156 1.58 10.61 -22.08
CA ARG A 156 2.69 10.32 -21.15
C ARG A 156 2.89 8.81 -20.99
N THR A 157 4.07 8.41 -20.52
CA THR A 157 4.35 7.01 -20.22
C THR A 157 3.52 6.55 -19.01
N MET A 158 2.55 5.67 -19.22
CA MET A 158 1.87 4.91 -18.16
C MET A 158 2.46 3.51 -18.10
N ILE A 159 2.88 3.05 -16.93
CA ILE A 159 3.43 1.70 -16.68
C ILE A 159 2.63 1.01 -15.59
N ILE A 160 2.41 -0.30 -15.72
CA ILE A 160 1.91 -1.18 -14.67
C ILE A 160 2.99 -2.21 -14.29
N THR A 161 3.25 -2.45 -13.01
CA THR A 161 4.34 -3.36 -12.57
C THR A 161 4.04 -4.08 -11.27
N GLN A 162 4.64 -5.27 -11.12
CA GLN A 162 4.77 -5.89 -9.79
C GLN A 162 5.78 -5.14 -8.91
N VAL A 163 5.66 -5.32 -7.60
CA VAL A 163 6.75 -5.05 -6.65
C VAL A 163 7.97 -5.92 -7.01
N PRO A 164 9.19 -5.38 -7.14
CA PRO A 164 10.40 -6.17 -7.40
C PRO A 164 10.65 -7.18 -6.27
N ASP A 165 11.24 -8.34 -6.56
CA ASP A 165 11.63 -9.28 -5.50
C ASP A 165 12.78 -8.70 -4.66
N VAL A 166 12.48 -8.36 -3.40
CA VAL A 166 13.44 -7.74 -2.47
C VAL A 166 14.41 -8.74 -1.83
N SER A 167 14.22 -10.05 -2.04
CA SER A 167 15.23 -11.04 -1.66
C SER A 167 16.44 -11.03 -2.61
N THR A 168 16.28 -10.42 -3.80
CA THR A 168 17.29 -10.31 -4.85
C THR A 168 17.62 -8.83 -5.10
N PRO A 169 18.74 -8.28 -4.57
CA PRO A 169 19.05 -6.85 -4.63
C PRO A 169 19.01 -6.23 -6.04
N VAL A 170 19.47 -6.97 -7.06
CA VAL A 170 19.45 -6.55 -8.47
C VAL A 170 18.03 -6.26 -8.97
N ASN A 171 16.99 -6.94 -8.47
CA ASN A 171 15.62 -6.65 -8.90
C ASN A 171 15.12 -5.29 -8.37
N ILE A 172 15.67 -4.79 -7.25
CA ILE A 172 15.36 -3.45 -6.72
C ILE A 172 16.12 -2.39 -7.54
N GLU A 173 17.39 -2.65 -7.86
CA GLU A 173 18.20 -1.82 -8.77
C GLU A 173 17.55 -1.69 -10.16
N ASP A 174 17.11 -2.81 -10.74
CA ASP A 174 16.39 -2.86 -12.03
C ASP A 174 15.11 -2.02 -12.01
N PHE A 175 14.38 -2.04 -10.90
CA PHE A 175 13.17 -1.23 -10.73
C PHE A 175 13.50 0.26 -10.72
N TRP A 176 14.47 0.71 -9.92
CA TRP A 176 14.83 2.14 -9.86
C TRP A 176 15.50 2.64 -11.14
N ARG A 177 16.26 1.77 -11.82
CA ARG A 177 16.81 2.05 -13.14
C ARG A 177 15.70 2.24 -14.18
N MET A 178 14.63 1.43 -14.15
CA MET A 178 13.42 1.66 -14.97
C MET A 178 12.73 2.99 -14.64
N ILE A 179 12.55 3.32 -13.35
CA ILE A 179 11.97 4.62 -12.93
C ILE A 179 12.76 5.79 -13.51
N PHE A 180 14.09 5.75 -13.46
CA PHE A 180 14.95 6.79 -14.02
C PHE A 180 14.92 6.83 -15.57
N GLN A 181 15.08 5.68 -16.23
CA GLN A 181 15.13 5.57 -17.69
C GLN A 181 13.81 5.96 -18.38
N GLU A 182 12.68 5.79 -17.71
CA GLU A 182 11.35 6.16 -18.20
C GLU A 182 10.88 7.54 -17.70
N GLU A 183 11.78 8.30 -17.04
CA GLU A 183 11.52 9.63 -16.47
C GLU A 183 10.24 9.64 -15.59
N VAL A 184 10.02 8.62 -14.77
CA VAL A 184 8.78 8.46 -14.00
C VAL A 184 8.78 9.37 -12.78
N HIS A 185 7.87 10.35 -12.76
CA HIS A 185 7.72 11.32 -11.67
C HIS A 185 6.70 10.86 -10.61
N SER A 186 5.77 9.96 -10.97
CA SER A 186 4.71 9.48 -10.07
C SER A 186 4.67 7.94 -9.98
N VAL A 187 4.68 7.38 -8.77
CA VAL A 187 4.54 5.93 -8.54
C VAL A 187 3.40 5.69 -7.54
N VAL A 188 2.27 5.16 -7.99
CA VAL A 188 1.14 4.81 -7.11
C VAL A 188 1.27 3.34 -6.68
N LEU A 189 1.47 3.10 -5.39
CA LEU A 189 1.81 1.79 -4.82
C LEU A 189 0.70 1.27 -3.90
N ALA A 190 0.00 0.21 -4.31
CA ALA A 190 -1.05 -0.44 -3.51
C ALA A 190 -0.58 -1.77 -2.91
N ILE A 191 -0.03 -1.72 -1.70
CA ILE A 191 0.31 -2.88 -0.85
C ILE A 191 0.03 -2.59 0.63
N ILE A 192 -0.41 -3.58 1.41
CA ILE A 192 -0.40 -3.51 2.88
C ILE A 192 0.92 -4.12 3.36
N PRO A 193 1.71 -3.45 4.24
CA PRO A 193 2.97 -4.01 4.74
C PRO A 193 2.82 -5.38 5.42
N LEU A 194 1.71 -5.61 6.13
CA LEU A 194 1.42 -6.89 6.80
C LEU A 194 1.03 -8.04 5.83
N GLU A 195 0.76 -7.74 4.56
CA GLU A 195 0.46 -8.77 3.53
C GLU A 195 1.73 -9.33 2.87
N CYS A 196 2.93 -8.88 3.26
CA CYS A 196 4.16 -9.30 2.61
C CYS A 196 5.35 -9.46 3.56
N SER A 197 6.32 -10.27 3.15
CA SER A 197 7.68 -10.27 3.68
C SER A 197 8.51 -9.06 3.21
N VAL A 198 7.98 -8.26 2.28
CA VAL A 198 8.55 -6.99 1.83
C VAL A 198 8.25 -5.90 2.86
N THR A 199 9.29 -5.32 3.46
CA THR A 199 9.18 -4.00 4.07
C THR A 199 9.50 -2.94 3.01
N LEU A 200 8.81 -1.79 3.05
CA LEU A 200 9.10 -0.67 2.13
C LEU A 200 10.56 -0.18 2.25
N GLN A 201 11.14 -0.32 3.46
CA GLN A 201 12.54 -0.01 3.75
C GLN A 201 13.55 -0.85 2.94
N GLN A 202 13.16 -2.02 2.42
CA GLN A 202 14.00 -2.79 1.49
C GLN A 202 13.97 -2.23 0.07
N MET A 203 12.95 -1.44 -0.29
CA MET A 203 12.81 -0.82 -1.61
C MET A 203 13.31 0.62 -1.67
N PHE A 204 13.10 1.43 -0.64
CA PHE A 204 13.51 2.83 -0.60
C PHE A 204 13.60 3.38 0.83
N PRO A 205 14.36 4.47 1.07
CA PRO A 205 14.33 5.19 2.34
C PRO A 205 12.93 5.76 2.64
N ILE A 206 12.30 5.30 3.72
CA ILE A 206 10.93 5.74 4.10
C ILE A 206 10.89 6.96 5.03
N LEU A 207 12.04 7.48 5.46
CA LEU A 207 12.15 8.58 6.43
C LEU A 207 12.74 9.81 5.73
N SER A 208 12.16 10.98 6.00
CA SER A 208 12.66 12.24 5.41
C SER A 208 14.10 12.50 5.83
N GLY A 209 14.98 12.77 4.87
CA GLY A 209 16.40 12.99 5.06
C GLY A 209 17.26 11.73 5.11
N THR A 210 16.71 10.52 4.93
CA THR A 210 17.52 9.29 4.81
C THR A 210 17.69 8.84 3.37
N PHE A 211 18.77 8.10 3.12
CA PHE A 211 19.14 7.60 1.79
C PHE A 211 19.34 6.07 1.81
N ALA A 212 19.35 5.46 0.63
CA ALA A 212 19.75 4.07 0.41
C ALA A 212 20.42 3.91 -0.97
N ASN A 213 21.28 2.91 -1.10
CA ASN A 213 21.91 2.54 -2.37
C ASN A 213 21.40 1.15 -2.79
N HIS A 214 20.89 1.05 -4.02
CA HIS A 214 20.41 -0.19 -4.63
C HIS A 214 21.23 -0.46 -5.89
N GLY A 215 22.37 -1.15 -5.73
CA GLY A 215 23.38 -1.26 -6.77
C GLY A 215 23.89 0.11 -7.19
N LYS A 216 23.86 0.42 -8.49
CA LYS A 216 24.21 1.73 -9.07
C LYS A 216 23.17 2.84 -8.86
N MET A 217 22.10 2.60 -8.09
CA MET A 217 21.02 3.59 -7.88
C MET A 217 21.09 4.18 -6.46
N PHE A 218 21.49 5.45 -6.33
CA PHE A 218 21.36 6.23 -5.11
C PHE A 218 19.93 6.80 -5.00
N LEU A 219 19.31 6.62 -3.84
CA LEU A 219 17.99 7.15 -3.50
C LEU A 219 18.06 7.98 -2.23
N ASN A 220 17.49 9.19 -2.26
CA ASN A 220 17.42 10.09 -1.11
C ASN A 220 15.98 10.56 -0.89
N ASN A 221 15.40 10.30 0.28
CA ASN A 221 14.06 10.76 0.61
C ASN A 221 14.09 12.22 1.06
N LYS A 222 13.56 13.10 0.22
CA LYS A 222 13.57 14.55 0.42
C LYS A 222 12.40 15.03 1.28
N LYS A 223 11.27 14.31 1.24
CA LYS A 223 10.01 14.69 1.89
C LYS A 223 9.11 13.48 2.13
N VAL A 224 8.43 13.47 3.28
CA VAL A 224 7.33 12.53 3.58
C VAL A 224 6.08 13.32 4.00
N ASP A 225 4.99 13.17 3.24
CA ASP A 225 3.66 13.66 3.62
C ASP A 225 2.74 12.46 3.91
N SER A 226 2.01 12.44 5.03
CA SER A 226 1.10 11.32 5.33
C SER A 226 -0.33 11.75 5.65
N THR A 227 -1.27 10.94 5.19
CA THR A 227 -2.70 10.99 5.50
C THR A 227 -3.12 9.74 6.29
N VAL A 228 -4.41 9.42 6.35
CA VAL A 228 -4.97 8.27 7.10
C VAL A 228 -5.02 6.97 6.27
N ALA A 229 -4.91 7.05 4.95
CA ALA A 229 -4.84 5.85 4.07
C ALA A 229 -3.74 5.90 2.99
N MET A 230 -3.02 7.03 2.88
CA MET A 230 -1.97 7.25 1.88
C MET A 230 -0.77 8.00 2.45
N THR A 231 0.45 7.53 2.19
CA THR A 231 1.70 8.23 2.48
C THR A 231 2.47 8.51 1.20
N ALA A 232 2.86 9.76 0.96
CA ALA A 232 3.65 10.20 -0.17
C ALA A 232 5.12 10.36 0.24
N TYR A 233 6.03 9.76 -0.53
CA TYR A 233 7.48 9.87 -0.33
C TYR A 233 8.09 10.51 -1.57
N THR A 234 8.63 11.73 -1.47
CA THR A 234 9.35 12.37 -2.58
C THR A 234 10.80 11.94 -2.53
N LEU A 235 11.20 11.12 -3.51
CA LEU A 235 12.53 10.55 -3.65
C LEU A 235 13.30 11.31 -4.73
N GLU A 236 14.54 11.68 -4.42
CA GLU A 236 15.56 12.04 -5.39
C GLU A 236 16.31 10.77 -5.77
N ILE A 237 16.37 10.48 -7.07
CA ILE A 237 16.99 9.28 -7.65
C ILE A 237 18.17 9.73 -8.50
N LEU A 238 19.35 9.18 -8.24
CA LEU A 238 20.58 9.47 -8.98
C LEU A 238 21.30 8.15 -9.31
N PRO A 239 21.42 7.78 -10.60
CA PRO A 239 22.32 6.69 -11.00
C PRO A 239 23.78 7.11 -10.83
N ASP A 240 24.66 6.13 -10.57
CA ASP A 240 26.10 6.31 -10.72
C ASP A 240 26.44 6.89 -12.11
N GLU A 241 27.53 7.66 -12.18
CA GLU A 241 28.07 8.29 -13.40
C GLU A 241 27.15 9.35 -14.05
N CYS A 242 25.95 9.59 -13.51
CA CYS A 242 25.03 10.65 -13.95
C CYS A 242 25.18 11.93 -13.12
N SER A 243 25.02 13.10 -13.75
CA SER A 243 25.01 14.41 -13.08
C SER A 243 23.61 14.90 -12.66
N ASN A 244 22.57 14.29 -13.25
CA ASN A 244 21.19 14.77 -13.16
C ASN A 244 20.37 13.79 -12.32
N SER A 245 19.75 14.27 -11.24
CA SER A 245 18.80 13.48 -10.46
C SER A 245 17.37 13.63 -10.98
N LEU A 246 16.57 12.57 -10.88
CA LEU A 246 15.13 12.57 -11.11
C LEU A 246 14.40 12.70 -9.77
N PHE A 247 13.30 13.45 -9.74
CA PHE A 247 12.43 13.54 -8.57
C PHE A 247 11.16 12.72 -8.82
N THR A 248 10.94 11.70 -7.99
CA THR A 248 9.81 10.77 -8.11
C THR A 248 9.04 10.74 -6.79
N THR A 249 7.72 10.98 -6.83
CA THR A 249 6.84 10.83 -5.67
C THR A 249 6.17 9.45 -5.66
N VAL A 250 6.43 8.67 -4.61
CA VAL A 250 5.79 7.37 -4.36
C VAL A 250 4.57 7.58 -3.47
N TYR A 251 3.37 7.42 -4.02
CA TYR A 251 2.10 7.47 -3.29
C TYR A 251 1.72 6.06 -2.81
N HIS A 252 2.01 5.73 -1.56
CA HIS A 252 1.73 4.43 -0.95
C HIS A 252 0.32 4.38 -0.35
N LEU A 253 -0.59 3.60 -0.96
CA LEU A 253 -1.92 3.29 -0.47
C LEU A 253 -1.85 2.08 0.49
N HIS A 254 -1.84 2.35 1.79
CA HIS A 254 -1.47 1.36 2.81
C HIS A 254 -2.61 0.48 3.35
N ASN A 255 -3.88 0.78 2.99
CA ASN A 255 -5.07 0.12 3.54
C ASN A 255 -5.81 -0.83 2.56
N TRP A 256 -5.31 -1.01 1.32
CA TRP A 256 -6.02 -1.81 0.31
C TRP A 256 -5.70 -3.31 0.39
N LYS A 257 -6.60 -4.11 0.96
CA LYS A 257 -6.43 -5.57 1.15
C LYS A 257 -6.39 -6.34 -0.18
N GLN A 258 -5.61 -7.43 -0.25
CA GLN A 258 -5.49 -8.23 -1.47
C GLN A 258 -6.79 -8.99 -1.76
N LYS A 259 -7.13 -9.15 -3.05
CA LYS A 259 -8.34 -9.82 -3.54
C LYS A 259 -9.66 -9.22 -3.01
N ARG A 260 -9.65 -7.94 -2.61
CA ARG A 260 -10.83 -7.19 -2.15
C ARG A 260 -10.87 -5.81 -2.82
N GLY A 261 -12.06 -5.20 -2.85
CA GLY A 261 -12.20 -3.77 -3.07
C GLY A 261 -11.54 -2.96 -1.95
N LEU A 262 -11.32 -1.67 -2.18
CA LEU A 262 -10.84 -0.74 -1.16
C LEU A 262 -12.04 -0.23 -0.34
N ASP A 263 -12.00 -0.42 0.98
CA ASP A 263 -13.13 -0.13 1.89
C ASP A 263 -13.53 1.37 1.90
N ASN A 264 -12.59 2.28 1.61
CA ASN A 264 -12.85 3.70 1.37
C ASN A 264 -12.02 4.19 0.18
N VAL A 265 -12.68 4.55 -0.92
CA VAL A 265 -12.02 4.98 -2.18
C VAL A 265 -11.54 6.44 -2.18
N GLY A 266 -11.88 7.26 -1.18
CA GLY A 266 -11.61 8.70 -1.18
C GLY A 266 -10.13 9.06 -1.36
N ASP A 267 -9.22 8.43 -0.61
CA ASP A 267 -7.78 8.66 -0.73
C ASP A 267 -7.20 8.13 -2.05
N LEU A 268 -7.79 7.06 -2.62
CA LEU A 268 -7.41 6.55 -3.94
C LEU A 268 -7.80 7.53 -5.04
N VAL A 269 -9.05 8.01 -5.07
CA VAL A 269 -9.52 9.03 -6.02
C VAL A 269 -8.69 10.30 -5.88
N SER A 270 -8.48 10.78 -4.65
CA SER A 270 -7.64 11.96 -4.35
C SER A 270 -6.17 11.80 -4.76
N THR A 271 -5.68 10.56 -4.90
CA THR A 271 -4.32 10.27 -5.38
C THR A 271 -4.29 10.22 -6.91
N VAL A 272 -5.25 9.54 -7.53
CA VAL A 272 -5.41 9.49 -8.99
C VAL A 272 -5.65 10.88 -9.57
N GLU A 273 -6.47 11.72 -8.91
CA GLU A 273 -6.63 13.14 -9.26
C GLU A 273 -5.31 13.90 -9.28
N LYS A 274 -4.43 13.71 -8.29
CA LYS A 274 -3.14 14.42 -8.22
C LYS A 274 -2.25 14.04 -9.40
N VAL A 275 -2.18 12.76 -9.73
CA VAL A 275 -1.36 12.25 -10.85
C VAL A 275 -1.94 12.68 -12.20
N LEU A 276 -3.27 12.73 -12.36
CA LEU A 276 -3.92 13.34 -13.52
C LEU A 276 -3.60 14.85 -13.63
N LYS A 277 -3.58 15.57 -12.50
CA LYS A 277 -3.32 17.02 -12.42
C LYS A 277 -1.85 17.40 -12.66
N THR A 278 -0.88 16.54 -12.34
CA THR A 278 0.53 16.78 -12.74
C THR A 278 0.78 16.38 -14.19
N ASN A 279 0.08 15.35 -14.70
CA ASN A 279 0.20 14.87 -16.08
C ASN A 279 1.66 14.54 -16.45
N GLU A 280 2.24 13.58 -15.71
CA GLU A 280 3.63 13.12 -15.82
C GLU A 280 3.71 11.61 -16.05
N ASN A 281 4.89 11.11 -16.45
CA ASN A 281 5.14 9.68 -16.57
C ASN A 281 4.92 8.97 -15.23
N THR A 282 4.15 7.89 -15.25
CA THR A 282 3.47 7.31 -14.09
C THR A 282 3.60 5.79 -14.05
N VAL A 283 3.82 5.23 -12.85
CA VAL A 283 3.79 3.79 -12.58
C VAL A 283 2.65 3.43 -11.61
N MET A 284 1.82 2.46 -11.99
CA MET A 284 0.82 1.80 -11.14
C MET A 284 1.40 0.46 -10.63
N MET A 285 1.71 0.37 -9.34
CA MET A 285 2.38 -0.79 -8.73
C MET A 285 1.51 -1.50 -7.69
N SER A 286 1.53 -2.85 -7.71
CA SER A 286 0.97 -3.71 -6.67
C SER A 286 1.83 -4.96 -6.49
N MET A 287 1.51 -5.80 -5.50
CA MET A 287 2.23 -7.05 -5.22
C MET A 287 2.51 -7.96 -6.44
N SER A 288 1.66 -7.90 -7.48
CA SER A 288 1.78 -8.75 -8.66
C SER A 288 1.52 -8.02 -9.99
N GLY A 289 1.53 -6.68 -10.00
CA GLY A 289 1.24 -5.88 -11.21
C GLY A 289 -0.18 -6.02 -11.76
N MET A 290 -1.06 -6.68 -11.02
CA MET A 290 -2.44 -6.97 -11.40
C MET A 290 -3.38 -6.71 -10.20
N GLY A 291 -4.68 -6.95 -10.40
CA GLY A 291 -5.71 -6.67 -9.39
C GLY A 291 -5.69 -5.18 -9.05
N ARG A 292 -5.23 -4.85 -7.84
CA ARG A 292 -5.11 -3.45 -7.34
C ARG A 292 -4.51 -2.49 -8.37
N ALA A 293 -3.39 -2.85 -9.00
CA ALA A 293 -2.74 -1.98 -10.00
C ALA A 293 -3.58 -1.79 -11.28
N GLY A 294 -4.26 -2.84 -11.73
CA GLY A 294 -5.20 -2.76 -12.86
C GLY A 294 -6.45 -1.94 -12.52
N THR A 295 -6.94 -2.03 -11.28
CA THR A 295 -8.04 -1.18 -10.79
C THR A 295 -7.63 0.29 -10.68
N MET A 296 -6.39 0.60 -10.25
CA MET A 296 -5.88 1.98 -10.26
C MET A 296 -5.76 2.54 -11.68
N LEU A 297 -5.25 1.75 -12.63
CA LEU A 297 -5.16 2.11 -14.04
C LEU A 297 -6.55 2.29 -14.69
N ALA A 298 -7.50 1.41 -14.39
CA ALA A 298 -8.87 1.52 -14.89
C ALA A 298 -9.57 2.77 -14.33
N LEU A 299 -9.40 3.05 -13.03
CA LEU A 299 -9.94 4.27 -12.40
C LEU A 299 -9.31 5.53 -13.00
N PHE A 300 -7.99 5.55 -13.18
CA PHE A 300 -7.27 6.64 -13.86
C PHE A 300 -7.82 6.89 -15.27
N THR A 301 -8.01 5.81 -16.05
CA THR A 301 -8.56 5.90 -17.41
C THR A 301 -10.01 6.40 -17.39
N SER A 302 -10.85 5.92 -16.47
CA SER A 302 -12.23 6.43 -16.34
C SER A 302 -12.28 7.91 -15.93
N MET A 303 -11.37 8.36 -15.06
CA MET A 303 -11.31 9.74 -14.57
C MET A 303 -10.66 10.72 -15.57
N LEU A 304 -9.98 10.24 -16.61
CA LEU A 304 -9.43 11.07 -17.67
C LEU A 304 -10.51 11.61 -18.64
N HIS A 305 -11.62 10.89 -18.77
CA HIS A 305 -12.74 11.23 -19.67
C HIS A 305 -13.89 11.99 -18.96
N VAL A 306 -13.59 12.74 -17.89
CA VAL A 306 -14.56 13.44 -17.01
C VAL A 306 -14.21 14.92 -16.85
#